data_AF-A0A3B8ICH8-F1
#
_entry.id   AF-A0A3B8ICH8-F1
#
_cell.length_a   1.000
_cell.length_b   1.000
_cell.length_c   1.000
_cell.angle_alpha   90.00
_cell.angle_beta   90.00
_cell.angle_gamma   90.00
#
_symmetry.space_group_name_H-M   'P 1'
#
loop_
_entity.id
_entity.type
_entity.pdbx_description
1 polymer ?
#
loop_
_entity_poly.entity_id
_entity_poly.type
_entity_poly.pdbx_seq_one_letter_code
_entity_poly.pdbx_strand_id
1 'polypeptide(L)'
;TSFWVAKQLKQNAPKARRWAYVWNTFGLLDILATSALASMLTQRAMTTGSQGVEALASFPFCFIPAFAPATIIFLHLTIYRRLRQV
;
A
#
# COMPACT_ATOMS: atom_id res chain seq x y z
N THR A 1 -0.94 -16.85 0.01
CA THR A 1 -1.63 -16.42 1.26
C THR A 1 -2.89 -15.61 0.99
N SER A 2 -2.88 -14.59 0.14
CA SER A 2 -4.07 -13.75 -0.18
C SER A 2 -5.25 -14.50 -0.81
N PHE A 3 -4.97 -15.54 -1.61
CA PHE A 3 -6.00 -16.40 -2.23
C PHE A 3 -6.88 -17.13 -1.19
N TRP A 4 -6.33 -17.48 -0.03
CA TRP A 4 -7.05 -18.18 1.03
C TRP A 4 -8.08 -17.26 1.71
N VAL A 5 -7.70 -16.01 1.97
CA VAL A 5 -8.60 -14.98 2.54
C VAL A 5 -9.73 -14.66 1.56
N ALA A 6 -9.41 -14.54 0.26
CA ALA A 6 -10.42 -14.31 -0.78
C ALA A 6 -11.42 -15.47 -0.89
N LYS A 7 -10.94 -16.73 -0.81
CA LYS A 7 -11.80 -17.92 -0.83
C LYS A 7 -12.72 -18.00 0.38
N GLN A 8 -12.22 -17.67 1.58
CA GLN A 8 -13.00 -17.61 2.83
C GLN A 8 -14.08 -16.52 2.79
N LEU A 9 -13.78 -15.35 2.20
CA LEU A 9 -14.73 -14.27 1.93
C LEU A 9 -15.84 -14.71 0.98
N LYS A 10 -15.50 -15.44 -0.10
CA LYS A 10 -16.48 -15.99 -1.04
C LYS A 10 -17.40 -17.03 -0.39
N GLN A 11 -16.91 -17.73 0.64
CA GLN A 11 -17.67 -18.74 1.38
C GLN A 11 -18.49 -18.18 2.55
N ASN A 12 -18.57 -16.85 2.72
CA ASN A 12 -19.32 -16.18 3.81
C ASN A 12 -19.02 -16.73 5.21
N ALA A 13 -17.79 -17.22 5.44
CA ALA A 13 -17.43 -17.73 6.76
C ALA A 13 -17.49 -16.58 7.78
N PRO A 14 -18.12 -16.76 8.96
CA PRO A 14 -18.39 -15.67 9.91
C PRO A 14 -17.11 -14.99 10.43
N LYS A 15 -15.97 -15.69 10.39
CA LYS A 15 -14.65 -15.15 10.78
C LYS A 15 -13.87 -14.54 9.61
N ALA A 16 -14.25 -14.77 8.36
CA ALA A 16 -13.53 -14.27 7.18
C ALA A 16 -13.49 -12.74 7.14
N ARG A 17 -14.57 -12.08 7.59
CA ARG A 17 -14.65 -10.62 7.67
C ARG A 17 -13.62 -10.04 8.65
N ARG A 18 -13.48 -10.63 9.84
CA ARG A 18 -12.47 -10.19 10.83
C ARG A 18 -11.05 -10.38 10.29
N TRP A 19 -10.78 -11.52 9.67
CA TRP A 19 -9.48 -11.78 9.04
C TRP A 19 -9.18 -10.81 7.89
N ALA A 20 -10.19 -10.46 7.09
CA ALA A 20 -10.05 -9.47 6.03
C ALA A 20 -9.77 -8.06 6.57
N TYR A 21 -10.43 -7.65 7.66
CA TYR A 21 -10.12 -6.40 8.34
C TYR A 21 -8.67 -6.36 8.83
N VAL A 22 -8.24 -7.40 9.55
CA VAL A 22 -6.87 -7.49 10.08
C VAL A 22 -5.85 -7.45 8.94
N TRP A 23 -6.07 -8.24 7.88
CA TRP A 23 -5.19 -8.29 6.71
C TRP A 23 -5.11 -6.94 5.99
N ASN A 24 -6.25 -6.27 5.82
CA ASN A 24 -6.31 -4.95 5.20
C ASN A 24 -5.59 -3.89 6.04
N THR A 25 -5.66 -3.97 7.36
CA THR A 25 -4.95 -3.06 8.28
C THR A 25 -3.45 -3.28 8.27
N PHE A 26 -2.99 -4.54 8.29
CA PHE A 26 -1.56 -4.83 8.19
C PHE A 26 -0.99 -4.35 6.85
N GLY A 27 -1.69 -4.59 5.73
CA GLY A 27 -1.26 -4.10 4.42
C GLY A 27 -1.23 -2.58 4.34
N LEU A 28 -2.22 -1.88 4.93
CA LEU A 28 -2.23 -0.42 4.98
C LEU A 28 -1.05 0.13 5.79
N LEU A 29 -0.75 -0.46 6.95
CA LEU A 29 0.36 -0.03 7.81
C LEU A 29 1.70 -0.23 7.11
N ASP A 30 1.89 -1.36 6.43
CA ASP A 30 3.10 -1.65 5.66
C ASP A 30 3.35 -0.63 4.53
N ILE A 31 2.30 -0.26 3.79
CA ILE A 31 2.39 0.75 2.74
C ILE A 31 2.69 2.14 3.31
N LEU A 32 2.09 2.50 4.44
CA LEU A 32 2.41 3.76 5.13
C LEU A 32 3.88 3.79 5.58
N ALA A 33 4.36 2.72 6.22
CA ALA A 33 5.74 2.61 6.65
C ALA A 33 6.72 2.67 5.48
N THR A 34 6.44 1.91 4.42
CA THR A 34 7.27 1.87 3.20
C THR A 34 7.30 3.24 2.51
N SER A 35 6.16 3.94 2.40
CA SER A 35 6.11 5.27 1.78
C SER A 35 6.87 6.34 2.58
N ALA A 36 6.78 6.27 3.92
CA ALA A 36 7.53 7.16 4.80
C ALA A 36 9.04 6.89 4.71
N LEU A 37 9.43 5.61 4.76
CA LEU A 37 10.83 5.21 4.63
C LEU A 37 11.41 5.61 3.28
N ALA A 38 10.68 5.37 2.19
CA ALA A 38 11.08 5.77 0.84
C ALA A 38 11.31 7.28 0.77
N SER A 39 10.41 8.09 1.32
CA SER A 39 10.55 9.55 1.35
C SER A 39 11.81 10.01 2.11
N MET A 40 12.06 9.41 3.29
CA MET A 40 13.24 9.72 4.10
C MET A 40 14.54 9.30 3.41
N LEU A 41 14.58 8.10 2.81
CA LEU A 41 15.74 7.59 2.11
C LEU A 41 16.03 8.39 0.84
N THR A 42 14.99 8.76 0.10
CA THR A 42 15.11 9.65 -1.08
C THR A 42 15.70 11.00 -0.69
N GLN A 43 15.23 11.62 0.40
CA GLN A 43 15.79 12.88 0.87
C GLN A 43 17.27 12.75 1.25
N ARG A 44 17.66 11.67 1.95
CA ARG A 44 19.06 11.41 2.29
C ARG A 44 19.92 11.17 1.05
N ALA A 45 19.43 10.37 0.11
CA ALA A 45 20.09 10.07 -1.15
C ALA A 45 20.35 11.31 -2.00
N MET A 46 19.44 12.28 -2.00
CA MET A 46 19.64 13.58 -2.65
C MET A 46 20.77 14.39 -1.99
N THR A 47 20.92 14.32 -0.66
CA THR A 47 22.01 15.02 0.05
C THR A 47 23.37 14.34 -0.09
N THR A 48 23.42 13.02 -0.28
CA THR A 48 24.66 12.25 -0.42
C THR A 48 25.10 12.04 -1.87
N GLY A 49 24.32 12.51 -2.85
CA GLY A 49 24.63 12.39 -4.28
C GLY A 49 24.55 10.94 -4.81
N SER A 50 23.71 10.09 -4.20
CA SER A 50 23.65 8.68 -4.61
C SER A 50 22.95 8.52 -5.97
N GLN A 51 23.60 7.78 -6.89
CA GLN A 51 23.04 7.48 -8.22
C GLN A 51 21.69 6.73 -8.15
N GLY A 52 20.75 7.14 -9.00
CA GLY A 52 19.46 6.43 -9.23
C GLY A 52 18.22 7.19 -8.77
N VAL A 53 18.32 8.03 -7.73
CA VAL A 53 17.18 8.84 -7.25
C VAL A 53 16.83 9.97 -8.22
N GLU A 54 17.83 10.56 -8.88
CA GLU A 54 17.61 11.63 -9.86
C GLU A 54 16.77 11.17 -11.06
N ALA A 55 16.99 9.95 -11.55
CA ALA A 55 16.20 9.38 -12.64
C ALA A 55 14.72 9.21 -12.25
N LEU A 56 14.46 8.72 -11.03
CA LEU A 56 13.10 8.58 -10.49
C LEU A 56 12.46 9.92 -10.10
N ALA A 57 13.26 10.93 -9.78
CA ALA A 57 12.79 12.30 -9.51
C ALA A 57 12.55 13.11 -10.79
N SER A 58 13.13 12.68 -11.93
CA SER A 58 12.96 13.34 -13.21
C SER A 58 11.58 13.12 -13.82
N PHE A 59 11.10 14.11 -14.57
CA PHE A 59 9.88 13.98 -15.35
C PHE A 59 10.12 13.04 -16.54
N PRO A 60 9.22 12.07 -16.83
CA PRO A 60 7.90 11.82 -16.23
C PRO A 60 7.89 10.73 -15.12
N PHE A 61 9.05 10.16 -14.78
CA PHE A 61 9.16 9.00 -13.89
C PHE A 61 8.75 9.29 -12.44
N CYS A 62 8.79 10.56 -12.02
CA CYS A 62 8.34 11.00 -10.70
C CYS A 62 6.87 10.69 -10.41
N PHE A 63 6.04 10.44 -11.43
CA PHE A 63 4.64 10.04 -11.24
C PHE A 63 4.49 8.66 -10.62
N ILE A 64 5.39 7.72 -10.90
CA ILE A 64 5.28 6.34 -10.39
C ILE A 64 5.31 6.31 -8.85
N PRO A 65 6.36 6.83 -8.18
CA PRO A 65 6.41 6.85 -6.73
C PRO A 65 5.39 7.83 -6.12
N ALA A 66 4.94 8.85 -6.84
CA ALA A 66 3.92 9.78 -6.35
C ALA A 66 2.52 9.15 -6.30
N PHE A 67 2.13 8.39 -7.32
CA PHE A 67 0.77 7.84 -7.45
C PHE A 67 0.60 6.44 -6.88
N ALA A 68 1.64 5.59 -6.91
CA ALA A 68 1.50 4.20 -6.46
C ALA A 68 1.07 4.09 -4.98
N PRO A 69 1.71 4.79 -4.01
CA PRO A 69 1.27 4.74 -2.61
C PRO A 69 -0.15 5.25 -2.42
N ALA A 70 -0.50 6.38 -3.06
CA ALA A 70 -1.83 6.97 -2.97
C ALA A 70 -2.92 6.03 -3.50
N THR A 71 -2.66 5.36 -4.62
CA THR A 71 -3.59 4.40 -5.24
C THR A 71 -3.79 3.17 -4.36
N ILE A 72 -2.71 2.64 -3.77
CA ILE A 72 -2.79 1.47 -2.89
C ILE A 72 -3.54 1.83 -1.59
N ILE A 73 -3.27 2.99 -1.00
CA ILE A 73 -4.02 3.49 0.17
C ILE A 73 -5.51 3.62 -0.18
N PHE A 74 -5.84 4.20 -1.33
CA PHE A 74 -7.22 4.30 -1.80
C PHE A 74 -7.91 2.93 -1.92
N LEU A 75 -7.20 1.91 -2.41
CA LEU A 75 -7.72 0.55 -2.48
C LEU A 75 -8.02 -0.03 -1.09
N HIS A 76 -7.12 0.14 -0.13
CA HIS A 76 -7.33 -0.29 1.26
C HIS A 76 -8.56 0.40 1.88
N LEU A 77 -8.73 1.70 1.66
CA LEU A 77 -9.91 2.44 2.12
C LEU A 77 -11.19 1.91 1.48
N THR A 78 -11.15 1.62 0.18
CA THR A 78 -12.29 1.07 -0.57
C THR A 78 -12.66 -0.33 -0.05
N ILE A 79 -11.67 -1.17 0.28
CA ILE A 79 -11.91 -2.48 0.90
C ILE A 79 -12.61 -2.33 2.25
N TYR A 80 -12.20 -1.39 3.11
CA TYR A 80 -12.90 -1.15 4.38
C TYR A 80 -14.36 -0.72 4.18
N ARG A 81 -14.62 0.15 3.19
CA ARG A 81 -15.98 0.56 2.84
C ARG A 81 -16.81 -0.64 2.38
N ARG A 82 -16.25 -1.49 1.52
CA ARG A 82 -16.92 -2.71 1.05
C ARG A 82 -17.19 -3.68 2.19
N LEU A 83 -16.21 -3.93 3.06
CA LEU A 83 -16.36 -4.80 4.22
C LEU A 83 -17.36 -4.26 5.25
N ARG A 84 -17.69 -2.97 5.24
CA ARG A 84 -18.75 -2.40 6.10
C ARG A 84 -20.15 -2.64 5.52
N GLN A 85 -20.29 -2.61 4.20
CA GLN A 85 -21.56 -2.73 3.47
C GLN A 85 -22.04 -4.17 3.28
N VAL A 86 -21.12 -5.14 3.30
CA VAL A 86 -21.41 -6.59 3.32
C VAL A 86 -21.58 -7.05 4.77
#